data_AF-A0A963M6Y5-F1
#
_entry.id   AF-A0A963M6Y5-F1
#
_cell.length_a   1.000
_cell.length_b   1.000
_cell.length_c   1.000
_cell.angle_alpha   90.00
_cell.angle_beta   90.00
_cell.angle_gamma   90.00
#
_symmetry.space_group_name_H-M   'P 1'
#
loop_
_entity.id
_entity.type
_entity.pdbx_description
1 polymer ?
#
loop_
_entity_poly.entity_id
_entity_poly.type
_entity_poly.pdbx_seq_one_letter_code
_entity_poly.pdbx_strand_id
1 'polypeptide(L)' 'MAKADKATAVAEITEQFKSSTATVVTEYRGLTVANMAELRRSLSGSATYTVAKNTLVKRAAAEAGIEGLDDLFAGPTAI' A
#
# COMPACT_ATOMS: atom_id res chain seq x y z
N MET A 1 -11.73 -8.27 9.49
CA MET A 1 -11.35 -9.07 8.31
C MET A 1 -11.08 -10.50 8.71
N ALA A 2 -11.80 -11.43 8.08
CA ALA A 2 -11.54 -12.85 8.17
C ALA A 2 -10.15 -13.17 7.58
N LYS A 3 -9.65 -14.39 7.80
CA LYS A 3 -8.36 -14.80 7.21
C LYS A 3 -8.42 -14.81 5.68
N ALA A 4 -9.58 -15.13 5.11
CA ALA A 4 -9.83 -15.11 3.66
C ALA A 4 -9.66 -13.69 3.08
N ASP A 5 -10.36 -12.69 3.62
CA ASP A 5 -10.27 -11.30 3.13
C ASP A 5 -8.84 -10.75 3.18
N LYS A 6 -8.06 -11.15 4.19
CA LYS A 6 -6.65 -10.76 4.31
C LYS A 6 -5.78 -11.41 3.23
N ALA A 7 -6.06 -12.65 2.85
CA ALA A 7 -5.34 -13.33 1.78
C ALA A 7 -5.68 -12.68 0.43
N THR A 8 -6.95 -12.34 0.20
CA THR A 8 -7.38 -11.58 -0.98
C THR A 8 -6.69 -10.22 -1.04
N ALA A 9 -6.68 -9.46 0.06
CA ALA A 9 -6.01 -8.17 0.11
C ALA A 9 -4.50 -8.28 -0.12
N VAL A 10 -3.84 -9.34 0.37
CA VAL A 10 -2.42 -9.58 0.09
C VAL A 10 -2.21 -9.83 -1.40
N ALA A 11 -3.02 -10.71 -2.02
CA ALA A 11 -2.91 -11.00 -3.45
C ALA A 11 -3.11 -9.75 -4.32
N GLU A 12 -4.10 -8.91 -4.00
CA GLU A 12 -4.36 -7.64 -4.70
C GLU A 12 -3.17 -6.68 -4.59
N ILE A 13 -2.59 -6.53 -3.39
CA ILE A 13 -1.42 -5.66 -3.18
C ILE A 13 -0.18 -6.24 -3.91
N THR A 14 0.01 -7.56 -3.87
CA THR A 14 1.09 -8.24 -4.62
C THR A 14 0.97 -7.98 -6.13
N GLU A 15 -0.24 -8.02 -6.68
CA GLU A 15 -0.49 -7.74 -8.10
C GLU A 15 -0.23 -6.26 -8.44
N GLN A 16 -0.61 -5.34 -7.56
CA GLN A 16 -0.29 -3.92 -7.72
C GLN A 16 1.22 -3.67 -7.70
N PHE A 17 1.97 -4.35 -6.82
CA PHE A 17 3.43 -4.25 -6.80
C PHE A 17 4.09 -4.83 -8.04
N LYS A 18 3.57 -5.94 -8.59
CA LYS A 18 4.10 -6.55 -9.81
C LYS A 18 3.78 -5.77 -11.09
N SER A 19 2.62 -5.11 -11.13
CA SER A 19 2.21 -4.28 -12.27
C SER A 19 2.81 -2.88 -12.24
N SER A 20 3.20 -2.37 -11.07
CA SER A 20 3.84 -1.06 -10.94
C SER A 20 5.35 -1.13 -11.14
N THR A 21 5.92 -0.13 -11.81
CA THR A 21 7.38 0.00 -11.99
C THR A 21 8.07 0.50 -10.72
N ALA A 22 7.37 1.29 -9.90
CA ALA A 22 7.90 1.86 -8.67
C ALA A 22 6.83 1.90 -7.58
N THR A 23 7.27 1.86 -6.32
CA THR A 23 6.40 1.97 -5.14
C THR A 23 7.00 3.00 -4.20
N VAL A 24 6.16 3.84 -3.60
CA VAL A 24 6.57 4.85 -2.63
C VAL A 24 5.87 4.59 -1.30
N VAL A 25 6.65 4.55 -0.23
CA VAL A 25 6.12 4.39 1.13
C VAL A 25 5.95 5.77 1.75
N THR A 26 4.73 6.09 2.19
CA THR A 26 4.38 7.42 2.72
C THR A 26 3.65 7.31 4.06
N GLU A 27 3.69 8.37 4.87
CA GLU A 27 2.93 8.48 6.12
C GLU A 27 1.72 9.38 5.91
N TYR A 28 0.50 8.87 6.15
CA TYR A 28 -0.74 9.62 5.92
C TYR A 28 -1.28 10.33 7.16
N ARG A 29 -0.65 10.14 8.33
CA ARG A 29 -1.12 10.73 9.59
C ARG A 29 -1.00 12.25 9.55
N GLY A 30 -2.09 12.94 9.91
CA GLY A 30 -2.18 14.40 9.84
C GLY A 30 -2.97 14.93 8.64
N LEU A 31 -3.37 14.05 7.71
CA LEU A 31 -4.26 14.41 6.61
C LEU A 31 -5.73 14.14 6.95
N THR A 32 -6.59 15.08 6.57
CA THR A 32 -8.04 14.87 6.61
C THR A 32 -8.48 13.99 5.42
N VAL A 33 -9.71 13.47 5.49
CA VAL A 33 -10.30 12.72 4.38
C VAL A 33 -10.39 13.57 3.10
N ALA A 34 -10.66 14.87 3.22
CA ALA A 34 -10.68 15.79 2.09
C ALA A 34 -9.31 15.88 1.41
N ASN A 35 -8.24 16.07 2.18
CA ASN A 35 -6.88 16.14 1.64
C ASN A 35 -6.47 14.83 0.95
N MET A 36 -6.85 13.68 1.52
CA MET A 36 -6.61 12.38 0.87
C MET A 36 -7.43 12.20 -0.42
N ALA A 37 -8.65 12.73 -0.48
CA ALA A 37 -9.47 12.67 -1.68
C ALA A 37 -8.88 13.53 -2.81
N GLU A 38 -8.34 14.71 -2.48
CA GLU A 38 -7.60 15.56 -3.42
C GLU A 38 -6.34 14.86 -3.93
N LEU A 39 -5.54 14.26 -3.02
CA LEU A 39 -4.34 13.52 -3.41
C LEU A 39 -4.66 12.34 -4.33
N ARG A 40 -5.72 11.59 -4.04
CA ARG A 40 -6.16 10.48 -4.91
C ARG A 40 -6.60 10.98 -6.28
N ARG A 41 -7.25 12.15 -6.37
CA ARG A 41 -7.61 12.76 -7.65
C ARG A 41 -6.38 13.21 -8.43
N SER A 42 -5.40 13.82 -7.77
CA SER A 42 -4.18 14.27 -8.45
C SER A 42 -3.33 13.10 -8.97
N LEU A 43 -3.37 11.96 -8.29
CA LEU A 43 -2.66 10.74 -8.70
C LEU A 43 -3.48 9.87 -9.66
N SER A 44 -4.76 10.15 -9.86
CA SER A 44 -5.63 9.31 -10.68
C SER A 44 -5.16 9.32 -12.13
N GLY A 45 -4.97 8.14 -12.70
CA GLY A 45 -4.51 7.95 -14.08
C GLY A 45 -3.00 7.75 -14.23
N SER A 46 -2.20 8.07 -13.21
CA SER A 46 -0.75 7.83 -13.23
C SER A 46 -0.28 6.85 -12.14
N ALA A 47 -0.95 6.83 -10.99
CA ALA A 47 -0.55 6.00 -9.86
C ALA A 47 -1.76 5.54 -9.02
N THR A 48 -1.54 4.50 -8.23
CA THR A 48 -2.52 3.95 -7.29
C THR A 48 -2.08 4.31 -5.87
N TYR A 49 -2.96 4.93 -5.09
CA TYR A 49 -2.68 5.32 -3.70
C TYR A 49 -3.65 4.65 -2.72
N THR A 50 -3.10 3.78 -1.89
CA THR A 50 -3.82 2.89 -0.97
C THR A 50 -3.27 2.99 0.45
N VAL A 51 -4.17 2.79 1.42
CA VAL A 51 -3.79 2.68 2.82
C VAL A 51 -4.04 1.24 3.23
N ALA A 52 -2.97 0.53 3.55
CA ALA A 52 -3.03 -0.90 3.85
C ALA A 52 -2.37 -1.20 5.19
N LYS A 53 -2.79 -2.31 5.82
CA LYS A 53 -2.20 -2.75 7.08
C LYS A 53 -0.77 -3.23 6.83
N ASN A 54 0.20 -2.70 7.58
CA ASN A 54 1.63 -3.04 7.42
C ASN A 54 1.89 -4.55 7.35
N THR A 55 1.27 -5.36 8.23
CA THR A 55 1.47 -6.82 8.20
C THR A 55 0.97 -7.50 6.93
N LEU A 56 0.02 -6.90 6.21
CA LEU A 56 -0.44 -7.40 4.91
C LEU A 56 0.56 -6.96 3.83
N VAL A 57 1.00 -5.70 3.86
CA VAL A 57 2.00 -5.17 2.92
C VAL A 57 3.31 -5.94 3.02
N LYS A 58 3.78 -6.29 4.23
CA LYS A 58 4.97 -7.13 4.43
C LYS A 58 4.87 -8.49 3.73
N ARG A 59 3.70 -9.13 3.82
CA ARG A 59 3.47 -10.42 3.13
C ARG A 59 3.44 -10.24 1.61
N ALA A 60 2.75 -9.20 1.15
CA ALA A 60 2.67 -8.91 -0.28
C ALA A 60 4.04 -8.52 -0.89
N ALA A 61 4.85 -7.75 -0.16
CA ALA A 61 6.20 -7.38 -0.56
C ALA A 61 7.11 -8.62 -0.69
N ALA A 62 7.04 -9.55 0.27
CA ALA A 62 7.75 -10.83 0.18
C ALA A 62 7.31 -11.66 -1.04
N GLU A 63 6.01 -11.72 -1.34
CA GLU A 63 5.48 -12.42 -2.53
C GLU A 63 5.81 -11.72 -3.87
N ALA A 64 6.04 -10.41 -3.84
CA ALA A 64 6.47 -9.61 -4.97
C ALA A 64 8.00 -9.62 -5.18
N GLY A 65 8.77 -10.19 -4.25
CA GLY A 65 10.23 -10.20 -4.28
C GLY A 65 10.87 -8.87 -3.89
N ILE A 66 10.13 -8.01 -3.18
CA ILE A 66 10.58 -6.71 -2.70
C ILE A 66 11.02 -6.88 -1.24
N GLU A 67 12.25 -7.34 -1.05
CA GLU A 67 12.86 -7.51 0.27
C GLU A 67 13.58 -6.21 0.71
N GLY A 68 13.62 -5.94 2.02
CA GLY A 68 14.32 -4.77 2.59
C GLY A 68 13.45 -3.53 2.89
N LEU A 69 12.15 -3.58 2.59
CA LEU A 69 11.19 -2.52 2.98
C LEU A 69 10.55 -2.76 4.36
N ASP A 70 10.86 -3.87 5.03
CA ASP A 70 10.20 -4.28 6.28
C ASP A 70 10.31 -3.26 7.41
N ASP A 71 11.44 -2.57 7.50
CA ASP A 71 11.70 -1.57 8.53
C ASP A 71 11.04 -0.22 8.22
N LEU A 72 10.74 0.05 6.95
CA LEU A 72 10.00 1.24 6.51
C LEU A 72 8.50 1.13 6.77
N PHE A 73 8.00 -0.08 6.99
CA PHE A 73 6.61 -0.33 7.39
C PHE A 73 6.40 -0.21 8.91
N ALA A 74 7.02 0.79 9.53
CA ALA A 74 6.86 1.16 10.94
C ALA A 74 6.07 2.47 11.04
N GLY A 75 4.82 2.39 11.53
CA GLY A 75 3.93 3.55 11.62
C GLY A 75 2.72 3.48 10.67
N PRO A 76 1.98 4.59 10.51
CA PRO A 76 0.79 4.64 9.66
C PRO A 76 1.17 4.80 8.19
N THR A 77 1.36 3.66 7.53
CA THR A 77 1.85 3.57 6.16
C THR A 77 0.73 3.70 5.12
N ALA A 78 1.01 4.44 4.05
CA ALA A 78 0.29 4.42 2.79
C ALA A 78 1.26 4.15 1.63
N ILE A 79 0.76 3.49 0.59
CA ILE A 79 1.51 3.03 -0.59
C ILE A 79 0.74 3.34 -1.87
#